data_AF-A0A915CY07-F1
#
_entry.id   AF-A0A915CY07-F1
#
_cell.length_a   1.000
_cell.length_b   1.000
_cell.length_c   1.000
_cell.angle_alpha   90.00
_cell.angle_beta   90.00
_cell.angle_gamma   90.00
#
_symmetry.space_group_name_H-M   'P 1'
#
loop_
_entity.id
_entity.type
_entity.pdbx_description
1 polymer ?
#
loop_
_entity_poly.entity_id
_entity_poly.type
_entity_poly.pdbx_seq_one_letter_code
_entity_poly.pdbx_strand_id
1 'polypeptide(L)'
;MPPAMKLTSDMVNAMGGRDKQFVVYCSMAFRILRINANLISNLFALMLDSRIPDIATDRDRTVQKVIDRFHLQLSDEEACQLVHRLILTSILRKCQ
;
A
#
# COMPACT_ATOMS: atom_id res chain seq x y z
N MET A 1 -10.12 -11.45 6.51
CA MET A 1 -8.92 -10.65 6.20
C MET A 1 -9.33 -9.19 6.02
N PRO A 2 -8.60 -8.22 6.60
CA PRO A 2 -8.89 -6.81 6.39
C PRO A 2 -8.81 -6.44 4.90
N PRO A 3 -9.60 -5.48 4.41
CA PRO A 3 -9.52 -5.02 3.04
C PRO A 3 -8.11 -4.47 2.75
N ALA A 4 -7.60 -4.77 1.56
CA ALA A 4 -6.25 -4.36 1.16
C ALA A 4 -6.08 -2.84 1.13
N MET A 5 -7.15 -2.09 0.89
CA MET A 5 -7.23 -0.64 1.06
C MET A 5 -8.33 -0.23 2.03
N LYS A 6 -8.06 0.83 2.80
CA LYS A 6 -9.01 1.47 3.70
C LYS A 6 -9.69 2.64 2.99
N LEU A 7 -10.78 2.38 2.29
CA LEU A 7 -11.66 3.39 1.67
C LEU A 7 -13.04 3.29 2.31
N THR A 8 -13.76 4.38 2.59
CA THR A 8 -15.17 4.33 3.05
C THR A 8 -16.15 4.56 1.89
N SER A 9 -17.44 4.24 2.08
CA SER A 9 -18.47 4.51 1.05
C SER A 9 -18.58 6.02 0.78
N ASP A 10 -18.56 6.84 1.83
CA ASP A 10 -18.62 8.29 1.71
C ASP A 10 -17.45 8.87 0.91
N MET A 11 -16.24 8.34 1.10
CA MET A 11 -15.07 8.75 0.30
C MET A 11 -15.27 8.44 -1.18
N VAL A 12 -15.81 7.26 -1.51
CA VAL A 12 -16.08 6.86 -2.89
C VAL A 12 -17.17 7.74 -3.51
N ASN A 13 -18.24 8.01 -2.76
CA ASN A 13 -19.33 8.87 -3.23
C ASN A 13 -18.87 10.32 -3.42
N ALA A 14 -18.03 10.84 -2.54
CA ALA A 14 -17.44 12.19 -2.66
C ALA A 14 -16.54 12.32 -3.90
N MET A 15 -15.89 11.24 -4.32
CA MET A 15 -15.12 11.19 -5.58
C MET A 15 -16.01 11.04 -6.83
N GLY A 16 -17.34 10.99 -6.70
CA GLY A 16 -18.25 10.74 -7.82
C GLY A 16 -18.28 9.27 -8.26
N GLY A 17 -17.93 8.34 -7.36
CA GLY A 17 -17.90 6.92 -7.64
C GLY A 17 -16.52 6.43 -8.09
N ARG A 18 -16.44 5.84 -9.29
CA ARG A 18 -15.18 5.33 -9.85
C ARG A 18 -14.38 6.44 -10.50
N ASP A 19 -13.69 7.23 -9.68
CA ASP A 19 -12.78 8.25 -10.17
C ASP A 19 -11.50 7.62 -10.77
N LYS A 20 -11.28 7.86 -12.07
CA LYS A 20 -10.08 7.42 -12.79
C LYS A 20 -8.85 8.19 -12.35
N GLN A 21 -9.00 9.44 -11.91
CA GLN A 21 -7.89 10.30 -11.53
C GLN A 21 -7.30 9.87 -10.19
N PHE A 22 -8.15 9.52 -9.22
CA PHE A 22 -7.75 8.84 -7.99
C PHE A 22 -6.89 7.60 -8.25
N VAL A 23 -7.31 6.72 -9.17
CA VAL A 23 -6.56 5.50 -9.53
C VAL A 23 -5.17 5.86 -10.07
N VAL A 24 -5.09 6.82 -11.00
CA VAL A 24 -3.82 7.27 -11.59
C VAL A 24 -2.88 7.81 -10.50
N TYR A 25 -3.38 8.66 -9.60
CA TYR A 25 -2.56 9.20 -8.51
C TYR A 25 -2.06 8.11 -7.56
N CYS A 26 -2.89 7.14 -7.20
CA CYS A 26 -2.47 6.01 -6.36
C CYS A 26 -1.40 5.17 -7.04
N SER A 27 -1.53 4.88 -8.34
CA SER A 27 -0.52 4.14 -9.09
C SER A 27 0.81 4.89 -9.18
N MET A 28 0.76 6.20 -9.43
CA MET A 28 1.97 7.05 -9.44
C MET A 28 2.64 7.10 -8.06
N ALA A 29 1.87 7.30 -6.99
CA ALA A 29 2.39 7.31 -5.64
C ALA A 29 3.04 5.97 -5.27
N PHE A 30 2.39 4.85 -5.60
CA PHE A 30 2.95 3.51 -5.36
C PHE A 30 4.27 3.30 -6.10
N ARG A 31 4.37 3.76 -7.34
CA ARG A 31 5.61 3.72 -8.12
C ARG A 31 6.73 4.53 -7.46
N ILE A 32 6.46 5.77 -7.05
CA ILE A 32 7.44 6.63 -6.37
C ILE A 32 7.93 5.97 -5.08
N LEU A 33 7.02 5.37 -4.30
CA LEU A 33 7.38 4.67 -3.07
C LEU A 33 8.24 3.42 -3.35
N ARG A 34 7.93 2.64 -4.40
CA ARG A 34 8.73 1.48 -4.81
C ARG A 34 10.17 1.84 -5.19
N ILE A 35 10.36 2.94 -5.90
CA ILE A 35 11.71 3.44 -6.26
C ILE A 35 12.52 3.75 -5.00
N ASN A 36 11.86 4.25 -3.94
CA ASN A 36 12.48 4.62 -2.67
C ASN A 36 12.42 3.51 -1.60
N ALA A 37 12.03 2.28 -1.96
CA ALA A 37 11.80 1.21 -0.98
C ALA A 37 13.02 0.85 -0.14
N ASN A 38 14.23 0.94 -0.73
CA ASN A 38 15.48 0.69 0.01
C ASN A 38 15.71 1.70 1.13
N LEU A 39 15.45 2.99 0.88
CA LEU A 39 15.58 4.02 1.91
C LEU A 39 14.59 3.79 3.05
N ILE A 40 13.34 3.47 2.71
CA ILE A 40 12.29 3.18 3.67
C ILE A 40 12.65 1.93 4.50
N SER A 41 13.12 0.87 3.84
CA SER A 41 13.57 -0.36 4.50
C SER A 41 14.74 -0.11 5.46
N ASN A 42 15.74 0.68 5.05
CA ASN A 42 16.89 1.01 5.89
C ASN A 42 16.46 1.81 7.13
N LEU A 43 15.50 2.72 7.00
CA LEU A 43 14.94 3.42 8.16
C LEU A 43 14.30 2.44 9.14
N PHE A 44 13.50 1.48 8.66
CA PHE A 44 12.91 0.46 9.52
C PHE A 44 13.94 -0.46 10.18
N ALA A 45 15.05 -0.77 9.49
CA ALA A 45 16.16 -1.51 10.06
C ALA A 45 16.80 -0.77 11.25
N LEU A 46 16.96 0.56 11.14
CA LEU A 46 17.45 1.40 12.23
C LEU A 46 16.43 1.56 13.38
N MET A 47 15.14 1.39 13.11
CA MET A 47 14.09 1.46 14.13
C MET A 47 13.85 0.14 14.89
N LEU A 48 14.57 -0.94 14.57
CA LEU A 48 14.36 -2.25 15.22
C LEU A 48 14.60 -2.23 16.73
N ASP A 49 15.52 -1.38 17.20
CA ASP A 49 15.83 -1.21 18.63
C ASP A 49 14.99 -0.10 19.30
N SER A 50 14.04 0.48 18.57
CA SER A 50 13.13 1.49 19.14
C SER A 50 12.09 0.84 20.06
N ARG A 51 11.61 1.60 21.05
CA ARG A 51 10.53 1.15 21.97
C ARG A 51 9.13 1.23 21.34
N ILE A 52 9.02 1.13 20.01
CA ILE A 52 7.73 1.13 19.32
C ILE A 52 7.09 -0.27 19.51
N PRO A 53 5.92 -0.38 20.16
CA PRO A 53 5.37 -1.66 20.61
C PRO A 53 5.11 -2.65 19.46
N ASP A 54 4.59 -2.17 18.32
CA ASP A 54 4.33 -3.02 17.15
C ASP A 54 5.61 -3.57 16.51
N ILE A 55 6.71 -2.82 16.58
CA ILE A 55 8.02 -3.23 16.04
C ILE A 55 8.71 -4.19 17.01
N ALA A 56 8.67 -3.88 18.31
CA ALA A 56 9.28 -4.70 19.36
C ALA A 56 8.68 -6.11 19.42
N THR A 57 7.39 -6.25 19.06
CA THR A 57 6.68 -7.53 19.06
C THR A 57 7.15 -8.47 17.96
N ASP A 58 7.54 -7.95 16.79
CA ASP A 58 7.96 -8.77 15.64
C ASP A 58 9.19 -8.17 14.93
N ARG A 59 10.24 -7.96 15.73
CA ARG A 59 11.46 -7.21 15.36
C ARG A 59 12.12 -7.77 14.09
N ASP A 60 12.30 -9.09 14.00
CA ASP A 60 13.02 -9.71 12.88
C ASP A 60 12.19 -9.77 11.59
N ARG A 61 10.84 -9.71 11.67
CA ARG A 61 9.96 -9.76 10.49
C ARG A 61 9.40 -8.40 10.10
N THR A 62 9.55 -7.36 10.91
CA THR A 62 8.99 -6.03 10.63
C THR A 62 9.51 -5.46 9.32
N VAL A 63 10.83 -5.50 9.10
CA VAL A 63 11.45 -5.03 7.85
C VAL A 63 10.95 -5.86 6.67
N GLN A 64 10.93 -7.19 6.80
CA GLN A 64 10.46 -8.08 5.73
C GLN A 64 9.00 -7.81 5.37
N LYS A 65 8.12 -7.65 6.37
CA LYS A 65 6.71 -7.29 6.16
C LYS A 65 6.55 -5.98 5.41
N VAL A 66 7.40 -4.98 5.66
CA VAL A 66 7.37 -3.71 4.92
C VAL A 66 7.83 -3.90 3.48
N ILE A 67 8.92 -4.63 3.25
CA ILE A 67 9.45 -4.95 1.91
C ILE A 67 8.40 -5.72 1.09
N ASP A 68 7.77 -6.73 1.68
CA ASP A 68 6.77 -7.59 1.01
C ASP A 68 5.59 -6.76 0.47
N ARG A 69 5.26 -5.64 1.13
CA ARG A 69 4.15 -4.74 0.73
C ARG A 69 4.49 -3.89 -0.50
N PHE A 70 5.76 -3.71 -0.83
CA PHE A 70 6.18 -3.00 -2.04
C PHE A 70 6.15 -3.86 -3.30
N HIS A 71 6.05 -5.19 -3.17
CA HIS A 71 6.01 -6.13 -4.29
C HIS A 71 7.16 -5.90 -5.28
N LEU A 72 8.40 -5.74 -4.78
CA LEU A 72 9.57 -5.37 -5.59
C LEU A 72 9.93 -6.39 -6.69
N GLN A 73 9.39 -7.61 -6.62
CA GLN A 73 9.56 -8.64 -7.64
C GLN A 73 8.73 -8.40 -8.92
N LEU A 74 7.72 -7.54 -8.85
CA LEU A 74 6.86 -7.21 -10.00
C LEU A 74 7.49 -6.10 -10.86
N SER A 75 7.18 -6.07 -12.16
CA SER A 75 7.48 -4.91 -13.02
C SER A 75 6.63 -3.68 -12.64
N ASP A 76 6.97 -2.51 -13.17
CA ASP A 76 6.18 -1.28 -12.96
C ASP A 76 4.75 -1.43 -13.52
N GLU A 77 4.58 -2.09 -14.66
CA GLU A 77 3.28 -2.39 -15.26
C GLU A 77 2.46 -3.36 -14.39
N GLU A 78 3.08 -4.45 -13.93
CA GLU A 78 2.43 -5.44 -13.07
C GLU A 78 2.02 -4.83 -11.72
N ALA A 79 2.87 -3.98 -11.15
CA ALA A 79 2.60 -3.24 -9.93
C ALA A 79 1.43 -2.26 -10.11
N CYS A 80 1.38 -1.57 -11.24
CA CYS A 80 0.26 -0.69 -11.59
C CYS A 80 -1.05 -1.46 -11.70
N GLN A 81 -1.04 -2.62 -12.38
CA GLN A 81 -2.21 -3.50 -12.48
C GLN A 81 -2.65 -4.03 -11.11
N LEU A 82 -1.71 -4.39 -10.24
CA LEU A 82 -1.98 -4.81 -8.87
C LEU A 82 -2.70 -3.71 -8.09
N VAL A 83 -2.18 -2.48 -8.07
CA VAL A 83 -2.81 -1.36 -7.38
C VAL A 83 -4.20 -1.08 -7.94
N HIS A 84 -4.33 -1.05 -9.27
CA HIS A 84 -5.62 -0.82 -9.91
C HIS A 84 -6.65 -1.89 -9.51
N ARG A 85 -6.26 -3.18 -9.50
CA ARG A 85 -7.12 -4.28 -9.05
C ARG A 85 -7.54 -4.10 -7.59
N LEU A 86 -6.62 -3.72 -6.72
CA LEU A 86 -6.89 -3.52 -5.29
C LEU A 86 -7.88 -2.37 -5.06
N ILE A 87 -7.74 -1.24 -5.78
CA ILE A 87 -8.67 -0.11 -5.71
C ILE A 87 -10.05 -0.55 -6.18
N LEU A 88 -10.15 -1.14 -7.38
CA LEU A 88 -11.42 -1.56 -7.97
C LEU A 88 -12.15 -2.59 -7.09
N THR A 89 -11.42 -3.56 -6.53
CA THR A 89 -12.00 -4.55 -5.61
C THR A 89 -12.51 -3.89 -4.33
N SER A 90 -11.79 -2.89 -3.82
CA SER A 90 -12.18 -2.18 -2.59
C SER A 90 -13.40 -1.29 -2.81
N ILE A 91 -13.51 -0.64 -3.98
CA ILE A 91 -14.69 0.15 -4.36
C ILE A 91 -15.90 -0.77 -4.57
N LEU A 92 -15.75 -1.86 -5.33
CA LEU A 92 -16.83 -2.79 -5.63
C LEU A 92 -17.47 -3.41 -4.37
N ARG A 93 -16.65 -3.78 -3.39
CA ARG A 93 -17.14 -4.33 -2.11
C ARG A 93 -17.95 -3.35 -1.28
N LYS A 94 -17.97 -2.06 -1.62
CA LYS A 94 -18.67 -1.00 -0.88
C LYS A 94 -19.89 -0.44 -1.60
N CYS A 95 -20.09 -0.82 -2.86
CA CYS A 95 -21.28 -0.47 -3.64
C CYS A 95 -22.34 -1.59 -3.63
N GLN A 96 -22.15 -2.65 -2.84
CA GLN A 96 -23.20 -3.59 -2.42
C GLN A 96 -23.71 -3.19 -1.04
#